data_AF-A0AAW0X2U6-F1
#
_entry.id   AF-A0AAW0X2U6-F1
#
_cell.length_a   1.000
_cell.length_b   1.000
_cell.length_c   1.000
_cell.angle_alpha   90.00
_cell.angle_beta   90.00
_cell.angle_gamma   90.00
#
_symmetry.space_group_name_H-M   'P 1'
#
loop_
_entity.id
_entity.type
_entity.pdbx_description
1 polymer ?
#
loop_
_entity_poly.entity_id
_entity_poly.type
_entity_poly.pdbx_seq_one_letter_code
_entity_poly.pdbx_strand_id
1 'polypeptide(L)'
;GLHRRHIVSGCCCCSVYYHLQQLHSTTMQGTNLSSLKRHPALIPLYIFVGAGMAGAFFYTLRLAFKNPDVTWNRVTNPEPQKEYAEKQYKFYSPVRDYSTYRAPVPKFDDEN
;
A
#
# COMPACT_ATOMS: atom_id res chain seq x y z
N GLY A 1 32.53 -11.09 61.52
CA GLY A 1 32.30 -11.76 60.21
C GLY A 1 32.35 -10.68 59.14
N LEU A 2 33.33 -10.64 58.24
CA LEU A 2 33.62 -11.58 57.15
C LEU A 2 32.61 -11.52 55.99
N HIS A 3 32.59 -10.41 55.23
CA HIS A 3 32.35 -10.47 53.78
C HIS A 3 32.92 -9.22 53.09
N ARG A 4 34.21 -9.25 52.75
CA ARG A 4 34.72 -9.61 51.42
C ARG A 4 34.45 -8.50 50.40
N ARG A 5 35.43 -7.59 50.32
CA ARG A 5 35.63 -6.63 49.24
C ARG A 5 35.83 -7.42 47.94
N HIS A 6 34.85 -7.39 47.04
CA HIS A 6 35.03 -7.64 45.61
C HIS A 6 34.90 -6.28 44.94
N ILE A 7 36.00 -5.63 44.55
CA ILE A 7 36.57 -5.73 43.20
C ILE A 7 35.46 -5.74 42.14
N VAL A 8 34.95 -4.56 41.83
CA VAL A 8 34.46 -4.22 40.49
C VAL A 8 35.12 -2.87 40.18
N SER A 9 36.45 -2.86 40.01
CA SER A 9 37.07 -2.81 38.68
C SER A 9 36.20 -2.03 37.69
N GLY A 10 36.54 -0.74 37.53
CA GLY A 10 35.99 0.14 36.51
C GLY A 10 36.28 -0.38 35.11
N CYS A 11 35.43 -1.26 34.63
CA CYS A 11 35.39 -1.61 33.23
C CYS A 11 34.72 -0.45 32.49
N CYS A 12 35.50 0.37 31.77
CA CYS A 12 34.98 1.33 30.79
C CYS A 12 33.97 0.67 29.82
N CYS A 13 34.02 -0.65 29.64
CA CYS A 13 33.03 -1.42 28.89
C CYS A 13 31.60 -1.31 29.43
N CYS A 14 31.36 -1.22 30.75
CA CYS A 14 29.97 -1.14 31.25
C CYS A 14 29.30 0.19 30.89
N SER A 15 30.04 1.31 30.92
CA SER A 15 29.48 2.61 30.54
C SER A 15 29.19 2.69 29.03
N VAL A 16 30.04 2.07 28.20
CA VAL A 16 29.80 1.95 26.75
C VAL A 16 28.61 1.03 26.44
N TYR A 17 28.41 -0.05 27.20
CA TYR A 17 27.23 -0.92 27.07
C TYR A 17 25.93 -0.23 27.49
N TYR A 18 25.92 0.55 28.57
CA TYR A 18 24.73 1.35 28.92
C TYR A 18 24.43 2.44 27.88
N HIS A 19 25.45 3.03 27.26
CA HIS A 19 25.26 4.02 26.19
C HIS A 19 24.83 3.38 24.85
N LEU A 20 25.27 2.15 24.55
CA LEU A 20 24.83 1.36 23.38
C LEU A 20 23.44 0.74 23.57
N GLN A 21 23.00 0.50 24.81
CA GLN A 21 21.66 -0.01 25.12
C GLN A 21 20.57 1.08 25.10
N GLN A 22 20.96 2.35 25.07
CA GLN A 22 20.03 3.48 24.97
C GLN A 22 19.55 3.76 23.54
N LEU A 23 20.12 3.08 22.53
CA LEU A 23 19.68 3.19 21.13
C LEU A 23 18.43 2.33 20.82
N HIS A 24 17.98 1.49 21.76
CA HIS A 24 16.90 0.52 21.52
C HIS A 24 15.72 0.67 22.48
N SER A 25 15.23 1.89 22.73
CA SER A 25 13.92 2.11 23.40
C SER A 25 13.35 3.53 23.27
N THR A 26 13.58 4.22 22.15
CA THR A 26 12.71 5.35 21.80
C THR A 26 11.49 4.78 21.08
N THR A 27 10.36 4.66 21.76
CA THR A 27 9.07 4.55 21.05
C THR A 27 8.98 5.75 20.11
N MET A 28 8.92 5.50 18.80
CA MET A 28 8.89 6.58 17.82
C MET A 28 7.70 7.50 18.13
N GLN A 29 8.00 8.77 18.47
CA GLN A 29 6.99 9.79 18.77
C GLN A 29 6.26 10.17 17.47
N GLY A 30 5.25 9.40 17.11
CA GLY A 30 4.49 9.61 15.87
C GLY A 30 3.42 8.56 15.58
N THR A 31 3.51 7.37 16.17
CA THR A 31 2.54 6.27 15.95
C THR A 31 1.29 6.35 16.82
N ASN A 32 1.22 7.28 17.78
CA ASN A 32 0.10 7.43 18.70
C ASN A 32 -0.72 8.69 18.37
N LEU A 33 -2.06 8.60 18.37
CA LEU A 33 -2.98 9.70 18.07
C LEU A 33 -2.76 10.92 18.98
N SER A 34 -2.36 10.67 20.23
CA SER A 34 -2.01 11.71 21.20
C SER A 34 -0.70 12.45 20.84
N SER A 35 0.24 11.77 20.16
CA SER A 35 1.51 12.35 19.70
C SER A 35 1.31 13.21 18.45
N LEU A 36 0.37 12.81 17.57
CA LEU A 36 0.06 13.52 16.34
C LEU A 36 -0.56 14.91 16.60
N LYS A 37 -1.38 15.03 17.65
CA LYS A 37 -1.96 16.33 18.08
C LYS A 37 -0.94 17.29 18.67
N ARG A 38 0.17 16.80 19.25
CA ARG A 38 1.23 17.66 19.82
C ARG A 38 2.12 18.29 18.74
N HIS A 39 2.23 17.67 17.57
CA HIS A 39 3.06 18.15 16.47
C HIS A 39 2.22 18.37 15.21
N PRO A 40 1.66 19.58 15.00
CA PRO A 40 0.76 19.85 13.87
C PRO A 40 1.45 19.70 12.50
N ALA A 41 2.78 19.78 12.46
CA ALA A 41 3.57 19.57 11.24
C ALA A 41 3.51 18.12 10.70
N LEU A 42 3.18 17.12 11.54
CA LEU A 42 3.09 15.72 11.10
C LEU A 42 1.75 15.40 10.39
N ILE A 43 0.71 16.18 10.64
CA ILE A 43 -0.64 15.96 10.08
C ILE A 43 -0.64 15.96 8.54
N PRO A 44 -0.10 16.96 7.82
CA PRO A 44 -0.11 16.97 6.36
C PRO A 44 0.66 15.78 5.77
N LEU A 45 1.75 15.36 6.40
CA LEU A 45 2.54 14.20 5.97
C LEU A 45 1.70 12.92 6.00
N TYR A 46 1.00 12.65 7.10
CA TYR A 46 0.14 11.47 7.21
C TYR A 46 -1.05 11.51 6.24
N ILE A 47 -1.57 12.70 5.93
CA ILE A 47 -2.64 12.84 4.93
C ILE A 47 -2.14 12.44 3.55
N PHE A 48 -0.96 12.92 3.11
CA PHE A 48 -0.43 12.54 1.78
C PHE A 48 -0.06 11.06 1.71
N VAL A 49 0.51 10.50 2.77
CA VAL A 49 0.81 9.05 2.84
C VAL A 49 -0.49 8.24 2.83
N GLY A 50 -1.46 8.60 3.65
CA GLY A 50 -2.77 7.94 3.69
C GLY A 50 -3.53 8.05 2.36
N ALA A 51 -3.51 9.23 1.74
CA ALA A 51 -4.09 9.45 0.42
C ALA A 51 -3.37 8.62 -0.66
N GLY A 52 -2.05 8.52 -0.60
CA GLY A 52 -1.26 7.67 -1.50
C GLY A 52 -1.60 6.19 -1.36
N MET A 53 -1.68 5.69 -0.12
CA MET A 53 -2.08 4.31 0.15
C MET A 53 -3.51 4.02 -0.28
N ALA A 54 -4.45 4.92 0.02
CA ALA A 54 -5.84 4.81 -0.39
C ALA A 54 -5.98 4.83 -1.92
N GLY A 55 -5.27 5.72 -2.61
CA GLY A 55 -5.26 5.80 -4.08
C GLY A 55 -4.69 4.55 -4.73
N ALA A 56 -3.58 4.01 -4.20
CA ALA A 56 -3.00 2.77 -4.66
C ALA A 56 -3.97 1.60 -4.49
N PHE A 57 -4.57 1.46 -3.30
CA PHE A 57 -5.56 0.42 -3.02
C PHE A 57 -6.81 0.53 -3.90
N PHE A 58 -7.32 1.75 -4.09
CA PHE A 58 -8.46 2.00 -4.95
C PHE A 58 -8.17 1.59 -6.40
N TYR A 59 -7.00 1.94 -6.93
CA TYR A 59 -6.65 1.63 -8.31
C TYR A 59 -6.39 0.13 -8.52
N THR A 60 -5.74 -0.55 -7.58
CA THR A 60 -5.57 -2.01 -7.65
C THR A 60 -6.90 -2.74 -7.55
N LEU A 61 -7.80 -2.31 -6.67
CA LEU A 61 -9.14 -2.87 -6.55
C LEU A 61 -9.96 -2.65 -7.83
N ARG A 62 -9.88 -1.46 -8.43
CA ARG A 62 -10.52 -1.16 -9.71
C ARG A 62 -9.98 -2.05 -10.84
N LEU A 63 -8.66 -2.26 -10.90
CA LEU A 63 -8.04 -3.16 -11.88
C LEU A 63 -8.45 -4.61 -11.65
N ALA A 64 -8.58 -5.05 -10.41
CA ALA A 64 -8.99 -6.41 -10.10
C ALA A 64 -10.40 -6.73 -10.62
N PHE A 65 -11.33 -5.77 -10.58
CA PHE A 65 -12.72 -6.00 -11.00
C PHE A 65 -13.04 -5.59 -12.44
N LYS A 66 -12.35 -4.59 -13.00
CA LYS A 66 -12.66 -4.02 -14.33
C LYS A 66 -11.55 -4.25 -15.34
N ASN A 67 -10.98 -5.46 -15.37
CA ASN A 67 -9.93 -5.85 -16.31
C ASN A 67 -10.32 -7.12 -17.09
N PRO A 68 -10.22 -7.15 -18.43
CA PRO A 68 -10.51 -8.35 -19.23
C PRO A 68 -9.58 -9.53 -18.93
N ASP A 69 -8.38 -9.28 -18.40
CA ASP A 69 -7.38 -10.31 -18.09
C ASP A 69 -7.63 -11.01 -16.74
N VAL A 70 -8.49 -10.43 -15.89
CA VAL A 70 -8.79 -10.94 -14.54
C VAL A 70 -10.26 -11.30 -14.45
N THR A 71 -10.56 -12.59 -14.57
CA THR A 71 -11.93 -13.11 -14.51
C THR A 71 -12.17 -13.86 -13.21
N TRP A 72 -13.05 -13.30 -12.37
CA TRP A 72 -13.53 -13.92 -11.13
C TRP A 72 -14.58 -15.01 -11.35
N ASN A 73 -15.22 -15.01 -12.52
CA ASN A 73 -16.31 -15.91 -12.86
C ASN A 73 -15.95 -16.74 -14.09
N ARG A 74 -15.26 -17.85 -13.87
CA ARG A 74 -14.71 -18.71 -14.94
C ARG A 74 -15.71 -19.71 -15.51
N VAL A 75 -16.85 -19.91 -14.84
CA VAL A 75 -17.77 -21.02 -15.15
C VAL A 75 -18.97 -20.55 -15.97
N THR A 76 -19.54 -19.37 -15.66
CA THR A 76 -20.74 -18.88 -16.36
C THR A 76 -20.45 -17.89 -17.48
N ASN A 77 -19.19 -17.46 -17.64
CA ASN A 77 -18.75 -16.64 -18.77
C ASN A 77 -17.46 -17.24 -19.37
N PRO A 78 -17.57 -18.19 -20.33
CA PRO A 78 -16.41 -18.85 -20.93
C PRO A 78 -15.53 -17.89 -21.75
N GLU A 79 -16.07 -16.74 -22.18
CA GLU A 79 -15.35 -15.76 -23.00
C GLU A 79 -15.43 -14.33 -22.42
N PRO A 80 -14.74 -14.06 -21.30
CA PRO A 80 -14.80 -12.78 -20.59
C PRO A 80 -14.35 -11.58 -21.45
N GLN A 81 -13.48 -11.82 -22.44
CA GLN A 81 -13.02 -10.81 -23.39
C GLN A 81 -14.14 -10.24 -24.28
N LYS A 82 -15.20 -11.00 -24.58
CA LYS A 82 -16.31 -10.54 -25.43
C LYS A 82 -17.14 -9.44 -24.73
N GLU A 83 -17.22 -9.45 -23.39
CA GLU A 83 -17.95 -8.44 -22.62
C GLU A 83 -17.32 -7.05 -22.70
N TYR A 84 -16.00 -7.00 -22.89
CA TYR A 84 -15.23 -5.76 -22.98
C TYR A 84 -15.07 -5.24 -24.41
N ALA A 85 -15.65 -5.92 -25.41
CA ALA A 85 -15.59 -5.48 -26.81
C ALA A 85 -16.30 -4.12 -27.04
N GLU A 86 -17.40 -3.88 -26.34
CA GLU A 86 -18.19 -2.64 -26.46
C GLU A 86 -18.00 -1.68 -25.27
N LYS A 87 -17.29 -2.10 -24.22
CA LYS A 87 -17.11 -1.30 -22.99
C LYS A 87 -15.78 -0.56 -23.00
N GLN A 88 -15.79 0.68 -22.52
CA GLN A 88 -14.56 1.45 -22.33
C GLN A 88 -13.72 0.90 -21.18
N TYR A 89 -12.53 0.37 -21.50
CA TYR A 89 -11.56 -0.07 -20.49
C TYR A 89 -10.79 1.09 -19.84
N LYS A 90 -10.52 2.18 -20.58
CA LYS A 90 -9.81 3.34 -20.05
C LYS A 90 -10.65 4.03 -18.98
N PHE A 91 -10.04 4.45 -17.89
CA PHE A 91 -10.78 5.13 -16.82
C PHE A 91 -11.18 6.56 -17.21
N TYR A 92 -10.29 7.26 -17.90
CA TYR A 92 -10.49 8.64 -18.31
C TYR A 92 -9.87 8.89 -19.69
N SER A 93 -10.56 9.68 -20.50
CA SER A 93 -10.09 10.15 -21.79
C SER A 93 -10.58 11.58 -22.00
N PRO A 94 -9.69 12.58 -21.95
CA PRO A 94 -10.10 13.98 -22.08
C PRO A 94 -10.46 14.38 -23.52
N VAL A 95 -9.98 13.63 -24.52
CA VAL A 95 -10.07 14.05 -25.94
C VAL A 95 -11.09 13.22 -26.73
N ARG A 96 -11.20 11.92 -26.44
CA ARG A 96 -12.11 11.02 -27.14
C ARG A 96 -13.36 10.74 -26.32
N ASP A 97 -14.51 11.00 -26.91
CA ASP A 97 -15.81 10.53 -26.43
C ASP A 97 -16.06 9.10 -26.94
N TYR A 98 -16.12 8.16 -26.01
CA TYR A 98 -16.34 6.74 -26.29
C TYR A 98 -17.82 6.33 -26.21
N SER A 99 -18.73 7.27 -25.92
CA SER A 99 -20.18 7.00 -25.99
C SER A 99 -20.64 6.68 -27.42
N THR A 100 -19.99 7.30 -28.41
CA THR A 100 -20.32 7.19 -29.83
C THR A 100 -19.29 6.41 -30.63
N TYR A 101 -18.07 6.27 -30.12
CA TYR A 101 -16.96 5.63 -30.82
C TYR A 101 -16.91 4.11 -30.55
N ARG A 102 -17.02 3.32 -31.62
CA ARG A 102 -16.77 1.86 -31.57
C ARG A 102 -15.54 1.52 -32.39
N ALA A 103 -14.60 0.80 -31.78
CA ALA A 103 -13.51 0.21 -32.53
C ALA A 103 -14.06 -0.96 -33.35
N PRO A 104 -13.68 -1.12 -34.63
CA PRO A 104 -14.00 -2.33 -35.39
C PRO A 104 -13.23 -3.49 -34.76
N VAL A 105 -13.89 -4.24 -33.87
CA VAL A 105 -13.34 -5.46 -33.27
C VAL A 105 -13.53 -6.61 -34.26
N PRO A 106 -12.50 -7.42 -34.55
CA PRO A 106 -12.65 -8.64 -35.33
C PRO A 106 -13.68 -9.55 -34.65
N LYS A 107 -14.74 -9.91 -35.37
CA LYS A 107 -15.68 -10.94 -34.93
C LYS A 107 -15.06 -12.28 -35.32
N PHE A 108 -14.83 -13.14 -34.34
CA PHE A 108 -14.47 -14.52 -34.59
C PHE A 108 -15.79 -15.28 -34.76
N ASP A 109 -15.96 -15.92 -35.91
CA ASP A 109 -17.13 -16.77 -36.14
C ASP A 109 -17.03 -17.99 -35.22
N ASP A 110 -18.09 -18.25 -34.46
CA ASP A 110 -18.19 -19.42 -33.60
C ASP A 110 -18.42 -20.63 -34.52
N GLU A 111 -17.35 -21.32 -34.93
CA GLU A 111 -17.42 -22.45 -35.87
C GLU A 111 -18.20 -23.65 -35.27
N ASN A 112 -19.38 -23.92 -35.86
CA ASN A 112 -20.19 -25.15 -35.95
C ASN A 112 -20.22 -26.15 -34.76
#